data_AF-A0AAV0JBS3-F1
#
_entry.id   AF-A0AAV0JBS3-F1
#
_cell.length_a   1.000
_cell.length_b   1.000
_cell.length_c   1.000
_cell.angle_alpha   90.00
_cell.angle_beta   90.00
_cell.angle_gamma   90.00
#
_symmetry.space_group_name_H-M   'P 1'
#
loop_
_entity.id
_entity.type
_entity.pdbx_description
1 polymer ?
#
loop_
_entity_poly.entity_id
_entity_poly.type
_entity_poly.pdbx_seq_one_letter_code
_entity_poly.pdbx_strand_id
1 'polypeptide(L)'
;MIQVSAKLLTWLQGNVSFTSDCCKLPLLSLWLLTNEILLLTANTFPLICRFTNALAGQSANDMIQRTSGRLDTLHSEGIHRLSDITCSAVSQLLMLGKSIIAHANKLPKEDAEEDVIKVDWPEDSVDRAKLIREKAQTMAGYVEAVSNSFITGIADVAEAYLAAIKGTTTAADSREDLPKKSIEEKAKTFAQLLRSDHITAVGKIRDGLQYLSYVIISTSMPAAAAA
;
A
#
# COMPACT_ATOMS: atom_id res chain seq x y z
N MET A 1 -11.82 19.20 -5.13
CA MET A 1 -10.39 19.62 -5.19
C MET A 1 -9.68 18.85 -4.09
N ILE A 2 -9.04 17.74 -4.45
CA ILE A 2 -8.54 16.73 -3.51
C ILE A 2 -7.13 17.13 -3.10
N GLN A 3 -6.91 17.38 -1.81
CA GLN A 3 -5.58 17.48 -1.21
C GLN A 3 -4.97 16.08 -1.15
N VAL A 4 -4.53 15.57 -2.30
CA VAL A 4 -3.38 14.67 -2.33
C VAL A 4 -2.27 15.48 -1.66
N SER A 5 -1.72 14.96 -0.56
CA SER A 5 -0.70 15.66 0.21
C SER A 5 0.34 16.22 -0.76
N ALA A 6 0.58 17.53 -0.71
CA ALA A 6 1.40 18.22 -1.72
C ALA A 6 2.77 17.58 -1.91
N LYS A 7 3.26 16.85 -0.89
CA LYS A 7 4.47 16.02 -0.88
C LYS A 7 4.40 14.79 -1.80
N LEU A 8 3.26 14.12 -1.90
CA LEU A 8 3.07 12.96 -2.77
C LEU A 8 2.95 13.38 -4.25
N LEU A 9 2.27 14.51 -4.50
CA LEU A 9 2.16 15.10 -5.83
C LEU A 9 3.51 15.62 -6.36
N THR A 10 4.31 16.26 -5.51
CA THR A 10 5.67 16.72 -5.89
C THR A 10 6.66 15.57 -6.03
N TRP A 11 6.48 14.46 -5.31
CA TRP A 11 7.27 13.24 -5.49
C TRP A 11 6.92 12.51 -6.81
N LEU A 12 5.63 12.41 -7.16
CA LEU A 12 5.19 11.82 -8.44
C LEU A 12 5.66 12.61 -9.67
N GLN A 13 5.97 13.90 -9.51
CA GLN A 13 6.45 14.79 -10.57
C GLN A 13 7.99 14.88 -10.67
N GLY A 14 8.74 14.10 -9.87
CA GLY A 14 10.19 13.94 -10.03
C GLY A 14 11.05 15.13 -9.57
N ASN A 15 10.51 16.06 -8.76
CA ASN A 15 11.14 17.36 -8.49
C ASN A 15 11.60 17.61 -7.04
N VAL A 16 11.75 16.60 -6.17
CA VAL A 16 12.25 16.83 -4.80
C VAL A 16 13.30 15.83 -4.35
N SER A 17 14.42 16.37 -3.88
CA SER A 17 15.51 15.69 -3.20
C SER A 17 15.08 15.14 -1.83
N PHE A 18 15.58 13.95 -1.55
CA PHE A 18 15.31 13.11 -0.39
C PHE A 18 15.65 13.85 0.92
N THR A 19 14.66 14.38 1.64
CA THR A 19 14.90 14.88 3.02
C THR A 19 14.82 13.70 3.99
N SER A 20 15.96 13.43 4.62
CA SER A 20 16.35 12.36 5.56
C SER A 20 15.35 11.95 6.67
N ASP A 21 14.32 12.73 6.94
CA ASP A 21 13.47 12.51 8.13
C ASP A 21 12.42 11.38 8.00
N CYS A 22 12.09 10.91 6.78
CA CYS A 22 11.19 9.76 6.61
C CYS A 22 11.89 8.38 6.75
N CYS A 23 13.23 8.35 6.86
CA CYS A 23 14.02 7.11 6.78
C CYS A 23 14.49 6.54 8.12
N LYS A 24 14.11 7.14 9.26
CA LYS A 24 14.53 6.65 10.59
C LYS A 24 13.62 5.52 11.12
N LEU A 25 13.40 4.46 10.34
CA LEU A 25 12.70 3.27 10.83
C LEU A 25 13.63 2.05 10.78
N PRO A 26 14.11 1.56 11.95
CA PRO A 26 15.08 0.48 12.02
C PRO A 26 14.47 -0.89 11.64
N LEU A 27 15.33 -1.89 11.43
CA LEU A 27 15.09 -3.29 11.01
C LEU A 27 13.96 -4.05 11.74
N LEU A 28 13.50 -3.58 12.90
CA LEU A 28 12.27 -4.05 13.56
C LEU A 28 11.03 -3.89 12.66
N SER A 29 11.03 -2.90 11.77
CA SER A 29 9.97 -2.64 10.80
C SER A 29 9.73 -3.77 9.81
N LEU A 30 10.75 -4.59 9.47
CA LEU A 30 10.61 -5.70 8.52
C LEU A 30 9.90 -6.91 9.15
N TRP A 31 10.24 -7.22 10.41
CA TRP A 31 9.60 -8.29 11.18
C TRP A 31 8.21 -7.87 11.68
N LEU A 32 8.03 -6.59 12.00
CA LEU A 32 6.72 -5.99 12.29
C LEU A 32 5.84 -5.94 11.03
N LEU A 33 6.35 -5.58 9.83
CA LEU A 33 5.55 -5.61 8.61
C LEU A 33 5.00 -7.01 8.34
N THR A 34 5.83 -8.05 8.43
CA THR A 34 5.39 -9.43 8.20
C THR A 34 4.35 -9.90 9.22
N ASN A 35 4.44 -9.46 10.48
CA ASN A 35 3.49 -9.86 11.54
C ASN A 35 2.23 -8.98 11.58
N GLU A 36 2.34 -7.66 11.38
CA GLU A 36 1.20 -6.73 11.27
C GLU A 36 0.36 -6.99 10.03
N ILE A 37 0.95 -7.40 8.90
CA ILE A 37 0.20 -7.71 7.68
C ILE A 37 -0.55 -9.06 7.81
N LEU A 38 0.04 -10.05 8.50
CA LEU A 38 -0.66 -11.28 8.87
C LEU A 38 -1.85 -10.98 9.82
N LEU A 39 -1.68 -10.00 10.72
CA LEU A 39 -2.75 -9.50 11.58
C LEU A 39 -3.80 -8.67 10.82
N LEU A 40 -3.43 -7.86 9.82
CA LEU A 40 -4.35 -7.04 9.04
C LEU A 40 -5.26 -7.88 8.14
N THR A 41 -4.72 -8.94 7.51
CA THR A 41 -5.51 -9.92 6.73
C THR A 41 -6.42 -10.77 7.62
N ALA A 42 -6.04 -11.02 8.88
CA ALA A 42 -6.89 -11.71 9.86
C ALA A 42 -8.02 -10.82 10.45
N ASN A 43 -7.94 -9.50 10.34
CA ASN A 43 -8.84 -8.55 11.02
C ASN A 43 -9.94 -7.94 10.12
N THR A 44 -10.11 -8.38 8.87
CA THR A 44 -11.14 -7.81 7.98
C THR A 44 -12.54 -8.37 8.27
N PHE A 45 -12.66 -9.63 8.69
CA PHE A 45 -13.95 -10.29 8.99
C PHE A 45 -14.75 -9.68 10.18
N PRO A 46 -14.13 -9.22 11.29
CA PRO A 46 -14.86 -8.61 12.41
C PRO A 46 -15.51 -7.24 12.11
N LEU A 47 -15.14 -6.56 11.03
CA LEU A 47 -15.62 -5.21 10.73
C LEU A 47 -17.06 -5.18 10.20
N ILE A 48 -17.48 -6.25 9.49
CA ILE A 48 -18.80 -6.38 8.85
C ILE A 48 -19.91 -6.60 9.89
N CYS A 49 -19.70 -7.52 10.83
CA CYS A 49 -20.67 -7.82 11.88
C CYS A 49 -20.91 -6.61 12.81
N ARG A 50 -19.85 -5.83 13.09
CA ARG A 50 -19.96 -4.64 13.94
C ARG A 50 -20.73 -3.51 13.26
N PHE A 51 -20.59 -3.37 11.95
CA PHE A 51 -21.26 -2.29 11.21
C PHE A 51 -22.75 -2.57 10.99
N THR A 52 -23.10 -3.80 10.61
CA THR A 52 -24.51 -4.20 10.41
C THR A 52 -25.34 -4.04 11.68
N ASN A 53 -24.79 -4.44 12.83
CA ASN A 53 -25.43 -4.25 14.13
C ASN A 53 -25.57 -2.77 14.52
N ALA A 54 -24.66 -1.90 14.06
CA ALA A 54 -24.71 -0.47 14.33
C ALA A 54 -25.80 0.26 13.52
N LEU A 55 -26.25 -0.32 12.41
CA LEU A 55 -27.33 0.22 11.57
C LEU A 55 -28.73 -0.23 12.02
N ALA A 56 -28.82 -1.30 12.81
CA ALA A 56 -30.11 -1.81 13.28
C ALA A 56 -30.87 -0.76 14.13
N GLY A 57 -32.16 -0.57 13.82
CA GLY A 57 -33.04 0.35 14.55
C GLY A 57 -32.84 1.84 14.26
N GLN A 58 -32.00 2.21 13.29
CA GLN A 58 -31.81 3.60 12.88
C GLN A 58 -32.80 4.06 11.80
N SER A 59 -33.01 5.37 11.72
CA SER A 59 -33.79 5.97 10.63
C SER A 59 -33.00 5.92 9.31
N ALA A 60 -33.70 5.90 8.17
CA ALA A 60 -33.05 5.86 6.85
C ALA A 60 -32.04 7.01 6.65
N ASN A 61 -32.34 8.22 7.15
CA ASN A 61 -31.44 9.37 7.03
C ASN A 61 -30.17 9.19 7.87
N ASP A 62 -30.29 8.68 9.09
CA ASP A 62 -29.14 8.40 9.97
C ASP A 62 -28.26 7.29 9.40
N MET A 63 -28.89 6.28 8.78
CA MET A 63 -28.19 5.19 8.10
C MET A 63 -27.38 5.70 6.91
N ILE A 64 -27.94 6.59 6.09
CA ILE A 64 -27.23 7.22 4.96
C ILE A 64 -26.01 8.00 5.48
N GLN A 65 -26.21 8.86 6.49
CA GLN A 65 -25.13 9.69 7.01
C GLN A 65 -24.02 8.85 7.66
N ARG A 66 -24.36 7.85 8.48
CA ARG A 66 -23.38 6.93 9.08
C ARG A 66 -22.63 6.13 8.04
N THR A 67 -23.33 5.61 7.02
CA THR A 67 -22.70 4.84 5.94
C THR A 67 -21.76 5.70 5.12
N SER A 68 -22.17 6.91 4.73
CA SER A 68 -21.30 7.85 4.03
C SER A 68 -20.05 8.16 4.86
N GLY A 69 -20.21 8.51 6.15
CA GLY A 69 -19.07 8.81 7.02
C GLY A 69 -18.12 7.62 7.21
N ARG A 70 -18.67 6.40 7.25
CA ARG A 70 -17.86 5.17 7.33
C ARG A 70 -17.08 4.92 6.04
N LEU A 71 -17.71 5.14 4.88
CA LEU A 71 -17.04 5.05 3.58
C LEU A 71 -15.91 6.08 3.45
N ASP A 72 -16.13 7.32 3.90
CA ASP A 72 -15.10 8.37 3.91
C ASP A 72 -13.90 7.97 4.76
N THR A 73 -14.15 7.42 5.96
CA THR A 73 -13.09 6.96 6.87
C THR A 73 -12.32 5.78 6.28
N LEU A 74 -13.02 4.79 5.70
CA LEU A 74 -12.38 3.64 5.05
C LEU A 74 -11.51 4.06 3.87
N HIS A 75 -11.99 5.00 3.06
CA HIS A 75 -11.24 5.51 1.92
C HIS A 75 -9.98 6.28 2.37
N SER A 76 -10.09 7.17 3.35
CA SER A 76 -8.92 7.91 3.86
C SER A 76 -7.89 7.00 4.53
N GLU A 77 -8.34 6.02 5.32
CA GLU A 77 -7.44 5.05 5.96
C GLU A 77 -6.79 4.14 4.91
N GLY A 78 -7.55 3.72 3.89
CA GLY A 78 -7.03 2.93 2.77
C GLY A 78 -5.93 3.64 2.01
N ILE A 79 -6.13 4.92 1.67
CA ILE A 79 -5.10 5.75 1.02
C ILE A 79 -3.87 5.88 1.93
N HIS A 80 -4.09 6.14 3.22
CA HIS A 80 -3.00 6.30 4.19
C HIS A 80 -2.16 5.02 4.29
N ARG A 81 -2.79 3.85 4.44
CA ARG A 81 -2.09 2.56 4.55
C ARG A 81 -1.41 2.13 3.27
N LEU A 82 -2.04 2.36 2.12
CA LEU A 82 -1.37 2.11 0.84
C LEU A 82 -0.13 2.98 0.68
N SER A 83 -0.21 4.26 1.06
CA SER A 83 0.94 5.18 1.01
C SER A 83 2.08 4.72 1.92
N ASP A 84 1.75 4.28 3.13
CA ASP A 84 2.71 3.82 4.14
C ASP A 84 3.47 2.56 3.67
N ILE A 85 2.74 1.54 3.22
CA ILE A 85 3.35 0.30 2.70
C ILE A 85 4.16 0.56 1.43
N THR A 86 3.66 1.41 0.54
CA THR A 86 4.39 1.76 -0.69
C THR A 86 5.70 2.50 -0.37
N CYS A 87 5.67 3.44 0.59
CA CYS A 87 6.86 4.14 1.08
C CYS A 87 7.87 3.14 1.65
N SER A 88 7.44 2.23 2.52
CA SER A 88 8.29 1.18 3.08
C SER A 88 8.91 0.30 1.98
N ALA A 89 8.13 -0.12 0.99
CA ALA A 89 8.61 -0.93 -0.13
C ALA A 89 9.69 -0.19 -0.95
N VAL A 90 9.48 1.08 -1.27
CA VAL A 90 10.46 1.88 -2.03
C VAL A 90 11.74 2.10 -1.21
N SER A 91 11.63 2.36 0.08
CA SER A 91 12.79 2.48 0.98
C SER A 91 13.59 1.18 1.05
N GLN A 92 12.91 0.03 1.10
CA GLN A 92 13.56 -1.28 1.05
C GLN A 92 14.28 -1.52 -0.29
N LEU A 93 13.67 -1.13 -1.42
CA LEU A 93 14.36 -1.18 -2.72
C LEU A 93 15.62 -0.31 -2.74
N LEU A 94 15.56 0.90 -2.17
CA LEU A 94 16.73 1.79 -2.07
C LEU A 94 17.84 1.17 -1.21
N MET A 95 17.48 0.62 -0.05
CA MET A 95 18.44 -0.04 0.85
C MET A 95 19.08 -1.28 0.19
N LEU A 96 18.31 -2.06 -0.57
CA LEU A 96 18.85 -3.15 -1.39
C LEU A 96 19.87 -2.63 -2.40
N GLY A 97 19.58 -1.54 -3.09
CA GLY A 97 20.51 -0.90 -4.02
C GLY A 97 21.83 -0.50 -3.38
N LYS A 98 21.77 0.18 -2.22
CA LYS A 98 22.96 0.54 -1.44
C LYS A 98 23.78 -0.70 -1.05
N SER A 99 23.11 -1.76 -0.59
CA SER A 99 23.76 -3.00 -0.14
C SER A 99 24.46 -3.75 -1.30
N ILE A 100 23.89 -3.75 -2.50
CA ILE A 100 24.53 -4.31 -3.71
C ILE A 100 25.83 -3.57 -4.04
N ILE A 101 25.80 -2.24 -4.02
CA ILE A 101 26.97 -1.40 -4.33
C ILE A 101 28.07 -1.61 -3.27
N ALA A 102 27.70 -1.63 -1.99
CA ALA A 102 28.64 -1.87 -0.89
C ALA A 102 29.30 -3.25 -1.00
N HIS A 103 28.52 -4.28 -1.33
CA HIS A 103 29.04 -5.64 -1.55
C HIS A 103 30.03 -5.69 -2.71
N ALA A 104 29.72 -5.02 -3.84
CA ALA A 104 30.58 -5.01 -5.02
C ALA A 104 31.93 -4.32 -4.79
N ASN A 105 31.96 -3.25 -3.98
CA ASN A 105 33.15 -2.42 -3.78
C ASN A 105 34.13 -2.95 -2.72
N LYS A 106 33.81 -4.03 -1.98
CA LYS A 106 34.64 -4.60 -0.89
C LYS A 106 35.35 -3.55 -0.01
N LEU A 107 34.72 -2.42 0.31
CA LEU A 107 35.35 -1.43 1.19
C LEU A 107 35.56 -2.07 2.59
N PRO A 108 36.78 -1.99 3.17
CA PRO A 108 36.95 -2.22 4.59
C PRO A 108 36.06 -1.24 5.34
N LYS A 109 35.31 -1.77 6.30
CA LYS A 109 34.42 -1.03 7.20
C LYS A 109 35.24 -0.09 8.07
N GLU A 110 35.43 1.14 7.63
CA GLU A 110 35.70 2.25 8.54
C GLU A 110 34.86 3.42 8.05
N ASP A 111 33.92 3.82 8.92
CA ASP A 111 33.19 5.10 8.90
C ASP A 111 32.11 5.32 7.82
N ALA A 112 31.06 4.47 7.76
CA ALA A 112 29.73 4.93 7.32
C ALA A 112 28.59 3.95 7.64
N GLU A 113 27.66 4.44 8.46
CA GLU A 113 26.21 4.17 8.43
C GLU A 113 25.69 2.81 8.95
N GLU A 114 25.11 2.87 10.15
CA GLU A 114 24.24 1.91 10.85
C GLU A 114 22.98 1.48 10.05
N ASP A 115 22.82 1.93 8.80
CA ASP A 115 21.59 1.88 7.99
C ASP A 115 21.69 0.95 6.77
N VAL A 116 22.81 0.24 6.58
CA VAL A 116 22.94 -0.73 5.48
C VAL A 116 22.37 -2.08 5.89
N ILE A 117 21.29 -2.52 5.23
CA ILE A 117 20.75 -3.87 5.42
C ILE A 117 21.87 -4.89 5.16
N LYS A 118 22.22 -5.63 6.22
CA LYS A 118 23.17 -6.76 6.17
C LYS A 118 22.48 -7.94 5.48
N VAL A 119 22.40 -7.88 4.16
CA VAL A 119 21.91 -8.96 3.31
C VAL A 119 23.06 -9.92 3.05
N ASP A 120 22.80 -11.22 3.27
CA ASP A 120 23.71 -12.27 2.84
C ASP A 120 23.52 -12.46 1.33
N TRP A 121 24.44 -11.88 0.56
CA TRP A 121 24.33 -11.84 -0.90
C TRP A 121 24.88 -13.14 -1.50
N PRO A 122 24.12 -13.83 -2.38
CA PRO A 122 24.64 -14.97 -3.13
C PRO A 122 25.89 -14.58 -3.92
N GLU A 123 26.79 -15.52 -4.18
CA GLU A 123 27.97 -15.26 -5.03
C GLU A 123 27.59 -15.12 -6.50
N ASP A 124 26.63 -15.95 -6.94
CA ASP A 124 26.09 -15.96 -8.29
C ASP A 124 25.15 -14.78 -8.56
N SER A 125 25.31 -14.16 -9.73
CA SER A 125 24.56 -12.96 -10.13
C SER A 125 23.10 -13.28 -10.49
N VAL A 126 22.80 -14.48 -10.98
CA VAL A 126 21.44 -14.94 -11.27
C VAL A 126 20.67 -15.16 -9.98
N ASP A 127 21.31 -15.78 -8.98
CA ASP A 127 20.71 -15.96 -7.66
C ASP A 127 20.47 -14.63 -6.93
N ARG A 128 21.38 -13.65 -7.06
CA ARG A 128 21.15 -12.27 -6.58
C ARG A 128 19.92 -11.64 -7.23
N ALA A 129 19.81 -11.74 -8.56
CA ALA A 129 18.68 -11.19 -9.29
C ALA A 129 17.36 -11.86 -8.90
N LYS A 130 17.38 -13.18 -8.65
CA LYS A 130 16.22 -13.94 -8.17
C LYS A 130 15.78 -13.46 -6.78
N LEU A 131 16.71 -13.32 -5.84
CA LEU A 131 16.43 -12.82 -4.49
C LEU A 131 15.77 -11.43 -4.51
N ILE A 132 16.29 -10.51 -5.34
CA ILE A 132 15.78 -9.15 -5.46
C ILE A 132 14.38 -9.16 -6.09
N ARG A 133 14.16 -9.99 -7.12
CA ARG A 133 12.84 -10.18 -7.73
C ARG A 133 11.83 -10.71 -6.72
N GLU A 134 12.18 -11.74 -5.94
CA GLU A 134 11.31 -12.33 -4.91
C GLU A 134 10.92 -11.32 -3.83
N LYS A 135 11.89 -10.50 -3.37
CA LYS A 135 11.60 -9.39 -2.45
C LYS A 135 10.64 -8.36 -3.07
N ALA A 136 10.88 -7.94 -4.31
CA ALA A 136 10.01 -6.99 -5.00
C ALA A 136 8.59 -7.53 -5.23
N GLN A 137 8.45 -8.82 -5.57
CA GLN A 137 7.16 -9.48 -5.69
C GLN A 137 6.43 -9.55 -4.34
N THR A 138 7.15 -9.87 -3.28
CA THR A 138 6.60 -9.89 -1.91
C THR A 138 6.08 -8.50 -1.51
N MET A 139 6.87 -7.44 -1.76
CA MET A 139 6.46 -6.06 -1.52
C MET A 139 5.21 -5.67 -2.32
N ALA A 140 5.14 -6.03 -3.60
CA ALA A 140 3.95 -5.79 -4.43
C ALA A 140 2.72 -6.55 -3.90
N GLY A 141 2.90 -7.81 -3.48
CA GLY A 141 1.83 -8.62 -2.89
C GLY A 141 1.26 -8.02 -1.60
N TYR A 142 2.08 -7.34 -0.80
CA TYR A 142 1.59 -6.61 0.39
C TYR A 142 0.72 -5.41 0.03
N VAL A 143 1.13 -4.60 -0.95
CA VAL A 143 0.31 -3.47 -1.42
C VAL A 143 -1.02 -3.98 -1.98
N GLU A 144 -1.00 -5.10 -2.72
CA GLU A 144 -2.19 -5.75 -3.25
C GLU A 144 -3.13 -6.25 -2.14
N ALA A 145 -2.60 -6.98 -1.16
CA ALA A 145 -3.38 -7.51 -0.04
C ALA A 145 -4.08 -6.38 0.74
N VAL A 146 -3.37 -5.29 1.02
CA VAL A 146 -3.94 -4.14 1.71
C VAL A 146 -5.00 -3.45 0.86
N SER A 147 -4.73 -3.17 -0.42
CA SER A 147 -5.75 -2.60 -1.32
C SER A 147 -7.03 -3.42 -1.34
N ASN A 148 -6.89 -4.74 -1.53
CA ASN A 148 -8.01 -5.67 -1.60
C ASN A 148 -8.79 -5.69 -0.29
N SER A 149 -8.13 -5.63 0.87
CA SER A 149 -8.81 -5.59 2.17
C SER A 149 -9.72 -4.37 2.32
N PHE A 150 -9.27 -3.18 1.91
CA PHE A 150 -10.09 -1.96 1.95
C PHE A 150 -11.19 -1.94 0.89
N ILE A 151 -10.92 -2.43 -0.32
CA ILE A 151 -11.93 -2.57 -1.37
C ILE A 151 -13.06 -3.49 -0.92
N THR A 152 -12.72 -4.64 -0.33
CA THR A 152 -13.69 -5.56 0.26
C THR A 152 -14.44 -4.89 1.40
N GLY A 153 -13.76 -4.24 2.35
CA GLY A 153 -14.43 -3.54 3.45
C GLY A 153 -15.39 -2.41 3.00
N ILE A 154 -15.08 -1.73 1.90
CA ILE A 154 -16.00 -0.75 1.27
C ILE A 154 -17.23 -1.45 0.69
N ALA A 155 -17.04 -2.58 -0.01
CA ALA A 155 -18.14 -3.37 -0.54
C ALA A 155 -19.04 -3.91 0.57
N ASP A 156 -18.46 -4.41 1.66
CA ASP A 156 -19.17 -4.94 2.82
C ASP A 156 -20.03 -3.86 3.50
N VAL A 157 -19.51 -2.64 3.65
CA VAL A 157 -20.25 -1.50 4.21
C VAL A 157 -21.43 -1.11 3.31
N ALA A 158 -21.23 -1.12 1.99
CA ALA A 158 -22.31 -0.86 1.04
C ALA A 158 -23.38 -1.95 1.10
N GLU A 159 -22.99 -3.23 1.17
CA GLU A 159 -23.91 -4.36 1.28
C GLU A 159 -24.70 -4.33 2.59
N ALA A 160 -24.04 -4.05 3.72
CA ALA A 160 -24.69 -3.91 5.02
C ALA A 160 -25.74 -2.78 5.02
N TYR A 161 -25.45 -1.65 4.36
CA TYR A 161 -26.42 -0.57 4.19
C TYR A 161 -27.62 -1.02 3.33
N LEU A 162 -27.38 -1.71 2.22
CA LEU A 162 -28.45 -2.23 1.35
C LEU A 162 -29.33 -3.26 2.06
N ALA A 163 -28.76 -4.12 2.90
CA ALA A 163 -29.50 -5.06 3.71
C ALA A 163 -30.37 -4.33 4.75
N ALA A 164 -29.79 -3.35 5.44
CA ALA A 164 -30.49 -2.59 6.47
C ALA A 164 -31.65 -1.75 5.90
N ILE A 165 -31.44 -1.05 4.77
CA ILE A 165 -32.47 -0.17 4.19
C ILE A 165 -33.66 -0.96 3.63
N LYS A 166 -33.43 -2.20 3.16
CA LYS A 166 -34.50 -3.13 2.75
C LYS A 166 -35.35 -3.56 3.94
N GLY A 167 -34.77 -3.68 5.14
CA GLY A 167 -35.49 -4.04 6.36
C GLY A 167 -36.38 -2.93 6.91
N THR A 168 -36.07 -1.66 6.62
CA THR A 168 -36.82 -0.49 7.11
C THR A 168 -37.96 -0.04 6.19
N THR A 169 -38.08 -0.62 4.98
CA THR A 169 -38.95 -0.08 3.93
C THR A 169 -40.11 -1.01 3.64
N THR A 170 -41.29 -0.68 4.16
CA THR A 170 -42.55 -1.23 3.67
C THR A 170 -42.84 -0.63 2.29
N ALA A 171 -43.01 -1.50 1.29
CA ALA A 171 -43.20 -1.25 -0.13
C ALA A 171 -44.18 -0.09 -0.49
N ALA A 172 -43.72 1.16 -0.50
CA ALA A 172 -44.32 2.28 -1.24
C ALA A 172 -43.56 3.59 -1.01
N ASP A 173 -42.41 3.81 -1.66
CA ASP A 173 -42.05 5.19 -2.06
C ASP A 173 -40.92 5.24 -3.10
N SER A 174 -41.20 5.84 -4.26
CA SER A 174 -40.26 6.05 -5.37
C SER A 174 -39.17 7.09 -5.09
N ARG A 175 -39.14 7.66 -3.87
CA ARG A 175 -38.16 8.67 -3.44
C ARG A 175 -36.87 8.06 -2.88
N GLU A 176 -36.85 6.75 -2.63
CA GLU A 176 -35.75 6.05 -1.96
C GLU A 176 -34.68 5.45 -2.88
N ASP A 177 -34.90 5.45 -4.20
CA ASP A 177 -33.88 4.96 -5.14
C ASP A 177 -32.69 5.93 -5.24
N LEU A 178 -32.93 7.23 -5.04
CA LEU A 178 -31.90 8.27 -5.11
C LEU A 178 -30.85 8.14 -3.99
N PRO A 179 -31.22 7.99 -2.69
CA PRO A 179 -30.24 7.80 -1.63
C PRO A 179 -29.48 6.45 -1.70
N LYS A 180 -30.13 5.37 -2.14
CA LYS A 180 -29.49 4.05 -2.31
C LYS A 180 -28.41 4.12 -3.39
N LYS A 181 -28.75 4.68 -4.54
CA LYS A 181 -27.84 4.88 -5.66
C LYS A 181 -26.64 5.76 -5.30
N SER A 182 -26.83 6.81 -4.50
CA SER A 182 -25.74 7.70 -4.07
C SER A 182 -24.68 6.99 -3.22
N ILE A 183 -25.09 6.12 -2.29
CA ILE A 183 -24.15 5.35 -1.45
C ILE A 183 -23.39 4.30 -2.28
N GLU A 184 -24.08 3.59 -3.17
CA GLU A 184 -23.46 2.62 -4.07
C GLU A 184 -22.45 3.28 -5.02
N GLU A 185 -22.80 4.41 -5.62
CA GLU A 185 -21.91 5.17 -6.50
C GLU A 185 -20.67 5.67 -5.75
N LYS A 186 -20.83 6.13 -4.51
CA LYS A 186 -19.73 6.56 -3.65
C LYS A 186 -18.80 5.40 -3.31
N ALA A 187 -19.35 4.25 -2.88
CA ALA A 187 -18.58 3.05 -2.58
C ALA A 187 -17.79 2.56 -3.81
N LYS A 188 -18.45 2.52 -4.98
CA LYS A 188 -17.82 2.16 -6.26
C LYS A 188 -16.69 3.12 -6.62
N THR A 189 -16.90 4.43 -6.47
CA THR A 189 -15.89 5.45 -6.76
C THR A 189 -14.66 5.27 -5.88
N PHE A 190 -14.84 5.10 -4.57
CA PHE A 190 -13.72 4.88 -3.64
C PHE A 190 -12.98 3.57 -3.89
N ALA A 191 -13.69 2.49 -4.20
CA ALA A 191 -13.07 1.24 -4.58
C ALA A 191 -12.27 1.35 -5.89
N GLN A 192 -12.71 2.17 -6.85
CA GLN A 192 -11.96 2.43 -8.09
C GLN A 192 -10.71 3.28 -7.83
N LEU A 193 -10.80 4.30 -6.98
CA LEU A 193 -9.65 5.12 -6.59
C LEU A 193 -8.57 4.27 -5.91
N LEU A 194 -8.92 3.44 -4.92
CA LEU A 194 -7.97 2.55 -4.26
C LEU A 194 -7.34 1.52 -5.21
N ARG A 195 -8.07 1.03 -6.22
CA ARG A 195 -7.49 0.19 -7.28
C ARG A 195 -6.48 0.95 -8.11
N SER A 196 -6.79 2.18 -8.50
CA SER A 196 -5.88 3.05 -9.27
C SER A 196 -4.60 3.35 -8.48
N ASP A 197 -4.74 3.65 -7.19
CA ASP A 197 -3.61 3.92 -6.29
C ASP A 197 -2.72 2.68 -6.13
N HIS A 198 -3.33 1.51 -5.93
CA HIS A 198 -2.63 0.23 -5.90
C HIS A 198 -1.86 -0.06 -7.19
N ILE A 199 -2.49 0.10 -8.36
CA ILE A 199 -1.83 -0.13 -9.65
C ILE A 199 -0.61 0.80 -9.80
N THR A 200 -0.77 2.06 -9.39
CA THR A 200 0.31 3.05 -9.41
C THR A 200 1.45 2.66 -8.47
N ALA A 201 1.14 2.27 -7.23
CA ALA A 201 2.10 1.84 -6.24
C ALA A 201 2.91 0.60 -6.69
N VAL A 202 2.22 -0.43 -7.20
CA VAL A 202 2.87 -1.61 -7.77
C VAL A 202 3.72 -1.24 -8.99
N GLY A 203 3.26 -0.29 -9.81
CA GLY A 203 4.05 0.29 -10.88
C GLY A 203 5.38 0.86 -10.39
N LYS A 204 5.37 1.66 -9.32
CA LYS A 204 6.60 2.23 -8.73
C LYS A 204 7.54 1.17 -8.14
N ILE A 205 7.01 0.12 -7.52
CA ILE A 205 7.83 -1.01 -7.06
C ILE A 205 8.51 -1.71 -8.24
N ARG A 206 7.78 -1.90 -9.36
CA ARG A 206 8.32 -2.48 -10.59
C ARG A 206 9.38 -1.59 -11.24
N ASP A 207 9.16 -0.28 -11.27
CA ASP A 207 10.15 0.69 -11.76
C ASP A 207 11.44 0.59 -10.93
N GLY A 208 11.32 0.58 -9.60
CA GLY A 208 12.47 0.40 -8.70
C GLY A 208 13.23 -0.91 -8.92
N LEU A 209 12.51 -2.01 -9.17
CA LEU A 209 13.13 -3.29 -9.53
C LEU A 209 13.92 -3.22 -10.86
N GLN A 210 13.41 -2.50 -11.85
CA GLN A 210 14.13 -2.29 -13.11
C GLN A 210 15.44 -1.52 -12.88
N TYR A 211 15.42 -0.47 -12.06
CA TYR A 211 16.64 0.26 -11.69
C TYR A 211 17.65 -0.62 -10.94
N LEU A 212 17.19 -1.45 -10.01
CA LEU A 212 18.08 -2.38 -9.30
C LEU A 212 18.72 -3.40 -10.26
N SER A 213 17.99 -3.85 -11.27
CA SER A 213 18.53 -4.76 -12.29
C SER A 213 19.72 -4.13 -13.02
N TYR A 214 19.64 -2.83 -13.35
CA TYR A 214 20.75 -2.08 -13.94
C TYR A 214 21.96 -1.99 -12.99
N VAL A 215 21.72 -1.77 -11.69
CA VAL A 215 22.78 -1.73 -10.68
C VAL A 215 23.51 -3.06 -10.60
N ILE A 216 22.79 -4.20 -10.55
CA ILE A 216 23.41 -5.54 -10.50
C ILE A 216 24.30 -5.80 -11.71
N ILE A 217 23.81 -5.49 -12.91
CA ILE A 217 24.57 -5.69 -14.15
C ILE A 217 25.85 -4.83 -14.11
N SER A 218 25.71 -3.55 -13.75
CA SER A 218 26.83 -2.61 -13.70
C SER A 218 27.91 -3.04 -12.69
N THR A 219 27.53 -3.59 -11.55
CA THR A 219 28.47 -4.03 -10.51
C THR A 219 29.04 -5.43 -10.75
N SER A 220 28.44 -6.21 -11.66
CA SER A 220 28.92 -7.56 -12.02
C SER A 220 29.90 -7.55 -13.20
N MET A 221 30.03 -6.42 -13.91
CA MET A 221 31.02 -6.26 -14.97
C MET A 221 32.41 -6.02 -14.37
N PRO A 222 33.46 -6.77 -14.78
CA PRO A 222 34.82 -6.48 -14.35
C PRO A 222 35.23 -5.09 -14.86
N ALA A 223 35.83 -4.27 -14.01
CA ALA A 223 36.39 -2.99 -14.43
C ALA A 223 37.37 -3.25 -15.58
N ALA A 224 37.15 -2.60 -16.73
CA ALA A 224 38.02 -2.75 -17.89
C ALA A 224 39.46 -2.50 -17.43
N ALA A 225 40.30 -3.54 -17.53
CA ALA A 225 41.72 -3.41 -17.26
C ALA A 225 42.26 -2.38 -18.25
N ALA A 226 42.58 -1.18 -17.74
CA ALA A 226 43.32 -0.19 -18.50
C ALA A 226 44.69 -0.81 -18.82
N ALA A 227 44.83 -1.26 -20.06
CA ALA A 227 46.08 -1.72 -20.65
C ALA A 227 46.92 -0.52 -21.10
#